data_AF-A0A7Y7I2K5-F1
#
_entry.id   AF-A0A7Y7I2K5-F1
#
_cell.length_a   1.000
_cell.length_b   1.000
_cell.length_c   1.000
_cell.angle_alpha   90.00
_cell.angle_beta   90.00
_cell.angle_gamma   90.00
#
_symmetry.space_group_name_H-M   'P 1'
#
loop_
_entity.id
_entity.type
_entity.pdbx_description
1 polymer ?
#
loop_
_entity_poly.entity_id
_entity_poly.type
_entity_poly.pdbx_seq_one_letter_code
_entity_poly.pdbx_strand_id
1 'polypeptide(L)'
;MKLTFLGTSSGTPTRHRNVSGLAVQTVLGADWFLVDCGEGTQHRVLQTPLSLNDLAAVCITHVHGDHCYGLPGLLASAGMGKRTKPLKLIAPLPVWQWFEATRTLTDLHLPYEVEHVDLDAQQLVYEAPGVRIERHALLHRVPSHAYRVQVETRRVRLKADALRAVGLPPGPAWRALQSGEDVSFNGDVLRSADFTETQVDTASVLVGGDNAEPALLRDACQGVQLLVHEATFTQDALDKVGPGPMHSSARLLAEFAQSVEMPNLILTHFSARHQNEQGMAALMAETQAHYRGNAFLANDLDVYELDSAGEVTVTRA
;
A
#
# COMPACT_ATOMS: atom_id res chain seq x y z
N MET A 1 1.92 8.06 5.33
CA MET A 1 2.20 7.14 4.20
C MET A 1 1.87 7.86 2.90
N LYS A 2 2.59 7.54 1.83
CA LYS A 2 2.36 8.13 0.50
C LYS A 2 2.07 7.04 -0.52
N LEU A 3 1.00 7.20 -1.28
CA LEU A 3 0.50 6.25 -2.26
C LEU A 3 0.59 6.88 -3.65
N THR A 4 1.45 6.37 -4.52
CA THR A 4 1.63 6.85 -5.89
C THR A 4 1.05 5.81 -6.84
N PHE A 5 -0.04 6.15 -7.53
CA PHE A 5 -0.66 5.24 -8.49
C PHE A 5 0.19 5.18 -9.76
N LEU A 6 0.72 4.03 -10.12
CA LEU A 6 1.53 3.87 -11.35
C LEU A 6 0.65 3.53 -12.55
N GLY A 7 -0.46 2.82 -12.30
CA GLY A 7 -1.50 2.55 -13.29
C GLY A 7 -2.84 2.24 -12.62
N THR A 8 -3.92 2.59 -13.31
CA THR A 8 -5.30 2.59 -12.79
C THR A 8 -6.32 1.97 -13.74
N SER A 9 -5.87 1.36 -14.85
CA SER A 9 -6.71 0.71 -15.86
C SER A 9 -6.91 -0.77 -15.55
N SER A 10 -8.10 -1.29 -15.83
CA SER A 10 -8.40 -2.72 -15.76
C SER A 10 -8.13 -3.45 -17.08
N GLY A 11 -7.52 -4.64 -16.99
CA GLY A 11 -7.35 -5.62 -18.06
C GLY A 11 -6.30 -5.26 -19.11
N THR A 12 -6.31 -4.03 -19.60
CA THR A 12 -5.43 -3.54 -20.67
C THR A 12 -5.03 -2.08 -20.46
N PRO A 13 -3.83 -1.66 -20.90
CA PRO A 13 -3.46 -0.26 -20.87
C PRO A 13 -4.28 0.53 -21.90
N THR A 14 -4.49 1.81 -21.64
CA THR A 14 -5.06 2.76 -22.58
C THR A 14 -4.08 3.90 -22.84
N ARG A 15 -4.44 4.84 -23.73
CA ARG A 15 -3.62 6.04 -23.96
C ARG A 15 -3.46 6.91 -22.73
N HIS A 16 -4.33 6.77 -21.73
CA HIS A 16 -4.41 7.65 -20.57
C HIS A 16 -4.12 6.95 -19.24
N ARG A 17 -4.27 5.63 -19.17
CA ARG A 17 -4.07 4.84 -17.95
C ARG A 17 -3.31 3.55 -18.25
N ASN A 18 -2.25 3.30 -17.51
CA ASN A 18 -1.56 2.02 -17.50
C ASN A 18 -2.36 0.99 -16.67
N VAL A 19 -2.02 -0.30 -16.83
CA VAL A 19 -2.53 -1.38 -15.97
C VAL A 19 -2.00 -1.30 -14.54
N SER A 20 -2.62 -2.05 -13.63
CA SER A 20 -2.43 -2.00 -12.17
C SER A 20 -0.98 -1.93 -11.70
N GLY A 21 -0.73 -0.95 -10.84
CA GLY A 21 0.49 -0.83 -10.05
C GLY A 21 0.36 0.34 -9.08
N LEU A 22 0.67 0.10 -7.80
CA LEU A 22 0.58 1.11 -6.74
C LEU A 22 1.84 1.09 -5.88
N ALA A 23 2.55 2.21 -5.86
CA ALA A 23 3.68 2.38 -4.96
C ALA A 23 3.21 2.94 -3.61
N VAL A 24 3.65 2.31 -2.52
CA VAL A 24 3.39 2.72 -1.13
C VAL A 24 4.71 3.05 -0.45
N GLN A 25 4.94 4.34 -0.17
CA GLN A 25 6.11 4.82 0.57
C GLN A 25 5.74 5.05 2.05
N THR A 26 6.66 4.67 2.93
CA THR A 26 6.51 4.92 4.37
C THR A 26 7.25 6.20 4.77
N VAL A 27 6.99 6.68 5.99
CA VAL A 27 7.70 7.83 6.57
C VAL A 27 8.99 7.42 7.31
N LEU A 28 9.31 6.12 7.33
CA LEU A 28 10.40 5.55 8.14
C LEU A 28 11.75 5.54 7.40
N GLY A 29 11.77 5.79 6.09
CA GLY A 29 12.98 5.79 5.28
C GLY A 29 12.67 5.90 3.78
N ALA A 30 13.67 5.58 2.96
CA ALA A 30 13.51 5.56 1.50
C ALA A 30 12.74 4.33 0.98
N ASP A 31 12.66 3.27 1.79
CA ASP A 31 12.02 2.01 1.42
C ASP A 31 10.55 2.21 1.02
N TRP A 32 10.18 1.58 -0.09
CA TRP A 32 8.81 1.58 -0.61
C TRP A 32 8.39 0.19 -1.07
N PHE A 33 7.07 0.01 -1.18
CA PHE A 33 6.43 -1.26 -1.53
C PHE A 33 5.61 -1.09 -2.79
N LEU A 34 5.59 -2.12 -3.64
CA LEU A 34 4.79 -2.13 -4.85
C LEU A 34 3.63 -3.12 -4.66
N VAL A 35 2.38 -2.68 -4.78
CA VAL A 35 1.22 -3.56 -4.90
C VAL A 35 0.83 -3.66 -6.37
N ASP A 36 0.89 -4.87 -6.89
CA ASP A 36 0.83 -5.23 -8.31
C ASP A 36 1.90 -4.60 -9.20
N CYS A 37 2.26 -5.31 -10.25
CA CYS A 37 3.29 -4.94 -11.21
C CYS A 37 2.84 -5.30 -12.63
N GLY A 38 1.75 -4.67 -13.09
CA GLY A 38 1.29 -4.80 -14.47
C GLY A 38 2.34 -4.38 -15.50
N GLU A 39 2.14 -4.79 -16.75
CA GLU A 39 3.02 -4.41 -17.85
C GLU A 39 3.23 -2.88 -17.88
N GLY A 40 4.47 -2.46 -18.16
CA GLY A 40 4.81 -1.04 -18.23
C GLY A 40 5.11 -0.37 -16.88
N THR A 41 4.89 -1.03 -15.73
CA THR A 41 5.11 -0.44 -14.39
C THR A 41 6.48 0.22 -14.23
N GLN A 42 7.57 -0.42 -14.69
CA GLN A 42 8.91 0.18 -14.65
C GLN A 42 9.01 1.53 -15.40
N HIS A 43 8.28 1.71 -16.50
CA HIS A 43 8.25 2.96 -17.25
C HIS A 43 7.49 4.05 -16.50
N ARG A 44 6.48 3.66 -15.70
CA ARG A 44 5.74 4.58 -14.82
C ARG A 44 6.62 5.01 -13.65
N VAL A 45 7.40 4.09 -13.07
CA VAL A 45 8.38 4.41 -12.00
C VAL A 45 9.39 5.47 -12.46
N LEU A 46 9.86 5.44 -13.72
CA LEU A 46 10.77 6.47 -14.27
C LEU A 46 10.18 7.90 -14.27
N GLN A 47 8.86 8.04 -14.11
CA GLN A 47 8.16 9.33 -14.05
C GLN A 47 7.95 9.80 -12.61
N THR A 48 8.51 9.08 -11.64
CA THR A 48 8.39 9.36 -10.21
C THR A 48 9.79 9.56 -9.59
N PRO A 49 9.90 10.13 -8.38
CA PRO A 49 11.16 10.16 -7.65
C PRO A 49 11.56 8.80 -7.04
N LEU A 50 10.79 7.73 -7.27
CA LEU A 50 11.06 6.41 -6.69
C LEU A 50 12.27 5.75 -7.35
N SER A 51 13.11 5.15 -6.52
CA SER A 51 14.26 4.37 -6.97
C SER A 51 13.97 2.88 -6.80
N LEU A 52 14.24 2.09 -7.84
CA LEU A 52 14.15 0.63 -7.75
C LEU A 52 15.19 0.03 -6.78
N ASN A 53 16.22 0.78 -6.36
CA ASN A 53 17.15 0.35 -5.31
C ASN A 53 16.52 0.36 -3.92
N ASP A 54 15.49 1.17 -3.71
CA ASP A 54 14.77 1.31 -2.44
C ASP A 54 13.48 0.47 -2.39
N LEU A 55 13.16 -0.27 -3.46
CA LEU A 55 12.00 -1.16 -3.48
C LEU A 55 12.21 -2.33 -2.50
N ALA A 56 11.46 -2.37 -1.40
CA ALA A 56 11.63 -3.37 -0.36
C ALA A 56 10.90 -4.68 -0.67
N ALA A 57 9.67 -4.58 -1.17
CA ALA A 57 8.90 -5.75 -1.59
C ALA A 57 7.93 -5.43 -2.74
N VAL A 58 7.62 -6.47 -3.52
CA VAL A 58 6.52 -6.47 -4.50
C VAL A 58 5.45 -7.44 -4.00
N CYS A 59 4.22 -6.96 -3.87
CA CYS A 59 3.05 -7.70 -3.41
C CYS A 59 2.11 -7.91 -4.60
N ILE A 60 1.97 -9.13 -5.10
CA ILE A 60 1.12 -9.46 -6.26
C ILE A 60 -0.20 -10.03 -5.78
N THR A 61 -1.29 -9.33 -6.07
CA THR A 61 -2.64 -9.69 -5.60
C THR A 61 -3.10 -11.04 -6.18
N HIS A 62 -2.89 -11.24 -7.48
CA HIS A 62 -3.30 -12.44 -8.21
C HIS A 62 -2.54 -12.62 -9.54
N VAL A 63 -2.84 -13.72 -10.24
CA VAL A 63 -2.04 -14.21 -11.38
C VAL A 63 -2.35 -13.56 -12.74
N HIS A 64 -3.32 -12.64 -12.85
CA HIS A 64 -3.63 -12.02 -14.15
C HIS A 64 -2.50 -11.10 -14.62
N GLY A 65 -2.38 -10.99 -15.95
CA GLY A 65 -1.22 -10.35 -16.57
C GLY A 65 -1.11 -8.86 -16.35
N ASP A 66 -2.24 -8.16 -16.29
CA ASP A 66 -2.33 -6.74 -15.96
C ASP A 66 -1.92 -6.41 -14.51
N HIS A 67 -1.64 -7.44 -13.69
CA HIS A 67 -1.13 -7.30 -12.33
C HIS A 67 0.29 -7.83 -12.16
N CYS A 68 0.86 -8.60 -13.10
CA CYS A 68 2.19 -9.22 -12.92
C CYS A 68 3.14 -9.19 -14.11
N TYR A 69 2.69 -8.88 -15.34
CA TYR A 69 3.54 -8.97 -16.54
C TYR A 69 4.71 -7.98 -16.57
N GLY A 70 4.67 -6.90 -15.78
CA GLY A 70 5.78 -5.97 -15.63
C GLY A 70 6.93 -6.50 -14.77
N LEU A 71 6.70 -7.57 -14.00
CA LEU A 71 7.61 -8.02 -12.94
C LEU A 71 9.02 -8.38 -13.46
N PRO A 72 9.21 -9.22 -14.51
CA PRO A 72 10.55 -9.60 -14.95
C PRO A 72 11.36 -8.39 -15.42
N GLY A 73 10.74 -7.50 -16.19
CA GLY A 73 11.39 -6.29 -16.69
C GLY A 73 11.78 -5.33 -15.57
N LEU A 74 10.90 -5.15 -14.58
CA LEU A 74 11.17 -4.31 -13.41
C LEU A 74 12.35 -4.84 -12.59
N LEU A 75 12.40 -6.15 -12.33
CA LEU A 75 13.49 -6.78 -11.57
C LEU A 75 14.82 -6.75 -12.33
N ALA A 76 14.80 -6.98 -13.65
CA ALA A 76 15.98 -6.87 -14.49
C ALA A 76 16.54 -5.43 -14.49
N SER A 77 15.65 -4.43 -14.64
CA SER A 77 16.01 -3.01 -14.59
C SER A 77 16.61 -2.60 -13.25
N ALA A 78 16.09 -3.11 -12.13
CA ALA A 78 16.69 -2.89 -10.81
C ALA A 78 18.12 -3.46 -10.73
N GLY A 79 18.35 -4.65 -11.29
CA GLY A 79 19.67 -5.29 -11.34
C GLY A 79 20.67 -4.48 -12.17
N MET A 80 20.25 -4.03 -13.35
CA MET A 80 21.04 -3.12 -14.20
C MET A 80 21.30 -1.76 -13.52
N GLY A 81 20.36 -1.32 -12.68
CA GLY A 81 20.49 -0.17 -11.79
C GLY A 81 21.45 -0.36 -10.61
N LYS A 82 22.24 -1.44 -10.61
CA LYS A 82 23.22 -1.82 -9.58
C LYS A 82 22.62 -2.09 -8.20
N ARG A 83 21.37 -2.56 -8.16
CA ARG A 83 20.76 -3.03 -6.92
C ARG A 83 21.56 -4.21 -6.36
N THR A 84 21.84 -4.15 -5.07
CA THR A 84 22.43 -5.26 -4.30
C THR A 84 21.55 -5.72 -3.13
N LYS A 85 20.63 -4.87 -2.65
CA LYS A 85 19.73 -5.17 -1.54
C LYS A 85 18.75 -6.31 -1.92
N PRO A 86 18.56 -7.33 -1.08
CA PRO A 86 17.52 -8.34 -1.29
C PRO A 86 16.13 -7.73 -1.48
N LEU A 87 15.28 -8.38 -2.26
CA LEU A 87 13.89 -7.96 -2.51
C LEU A 87 12.94 -9.11 -2.17
N LYS A 88 11.89 -8.82 -1.42
CA LYS A 88 10.82 -9.81 -1.17
C LYS A 88 9.78 -9.76 -2.30
N LEU A 89 9.52 -10.90 -2.91
CA LEU A 89 8.43 -11.10 -3.86
C LEU A 89 7.32 -11.88 -3.14
N ILE A 90 6.31 -11.14 -2.68
CA ILE A 90 5.13 -11.65 -1.99
C ILE A 90 4.09 -11.93 -3.05
N ALA A 91 3.99 -13.19 -3.50
CA ALA A 91 3.21 -13.51 -4.70
C ALA A 91 2.69 -14.96 -4.68
N PRO A 92 1.59 -15.25 -5.40
CA PRO A 92 1.13 -16.62 -5.59
C PRO A 92 2.24 -17.50 -6.20
N LEU A 93 2.33 -18.76 -5.79
CA LEU A 93 3.31 -19.71 -6.32
C LEU A 93 3.39 -19.76 -7.87
N PRO A 94 2.28 -19.68 -8.63
CA PRO A 94 2.35 -19.63 -10.09
C PRO A 94 3.12 -18.41 -10.65
N VAL A 95 3.06 -17.26 -9.98
CA VAL A 95 3.81 -16.06 -10.40
C VAL A 95 5.30 -16.26 -10.17
N TRP A 96 5.68 -16.86 -9.05
CA TRP A 96 7.07 -17.24 -8.78
C TRP A 96 7.61 -18.22 -9.82
N GLN A 97 6.86 -19.28 -10.12
CA GLN A 97 7.24 -20.27 -11.13
C GLN A 97 7.37 -19.64 -12.52
N TRP A 98 6.46 -18.73 -12.90
CA TRP A 98 6.54 -17.99 -14.16
C TRP A 98 7.78 -17.08 -14.21
N PHE A 99 8.10 -16.38 -13.12
CA PHE A 99 9.30 -15.57 -13.03
C PHE A 99 10.58 -16.41 -13.15
N GLU A 100 10.67 -17.54 -12.45
CA GLU A 100 11.84 -18.45 -12.53
C GLU A 100 11.97 -19.07 -13.93
N ALA A 101 10.86 -19.43 -14.57
CA ALA A 101 10.85 -19.87 -15.97
C ALA A 101 11.36 -18.76 -16.91
N THR A 102 10.90 -17.52 -16.71
CA THR A 102 11.38 -16.36 -17.48
C THR A 102 12.88 -16.19 -17.29
N ARG A 103 13.38 -16.26 -16.04
CA ARG A 103 14.81 -16.15 -15.77
C ARG A 103 15.64 -17.19 -16.51
N THR A 104 15.18 -18.44 -16.49
CA THR A 104 15.84 -19.55 -17.16
C THR A 104 15.83 -19.39 -18.67
N LEU A 105 14.68 -19.00 -19.24
CA LEU A 105 14.49 -18.90 -20.70
C LEU A 105 15.12 -17.66 -21.33
N THR A 106 15.39 -16.62 -20.54
CA THR A 106 15.99 -15.36 -21.02
C THR A 106 17.42 -15.12 -20.52
N ASP A 107 18.03 -16.10 -19.86
CA ASP A 107 19.37 -15.98 -19.25
C ASP A 107 19.49 -14.78 -18.28
N LEU A 108 18.44 -14.54 -17.48
CA LEU A 108 18.40 -13.40 -16.57
C LEU A 108 19.14 -13.70 -15.26
N HIS A 109 20.27 -13.03 -15.08
CA HIS A 109 21.02 -13.01 -13.83
C HIS A 109 20.80 -11.71 -13.06
N LEU A 110 20.28 -11.83 -11.83
CA LEU A 110 20.11 -10.70 -10.93
C LEU A 110 21.31 -10.61 -9.97
N PRO A 111 21.93 -9.44 -9.77
CA PRO A 111 23.05 -9.24 -8.84
C PRO A 111 22.61 -9.14 -7.37
N TYR A 112 21.34 -9.42 -7.09
CA TYR A 112 20.71 -9.36 -5.77
C TYR A 112 19.73 -10.53 -5.62
N GLU A 113 19.42 -10.86 -4.38
CA GLU A 113 18.49 -11.94 -4.06
C GLU A 113 17.02 -11.51 -4.21
N VAL A 114 16.21 -12.39 -4.79
CA VAL A 114 14.75 -12.28 -4.79
C VAL A 114 14.21 -13.42 -3.91
N GLU A 115 13.64 -13.06 -2.77
CA GLU A 115 13.07 -13.99 -1.80
C GLU A 115 11.57 -14.15 -2.05
N HIS A 116 11.11 -15.34 -2.43
CA HIS A 116 9.68 -15.62 -2.60
C HIS A 116 9.01 -15.83 -1.24
N VAL A 117 7.92 -15.09 -1.01
CA VAL A 117 7.00 -15.30 0.10
C VAL A 117 5.67 -15.79 -0.49
N ASP A 118 5.35 -17.07 -0.26
CA ASP A 118 4.12 -17.68 -0.73
C ASP A 118 2.89 -17.17 0.07
N LEU A 119 1.83 -16.79 -0.63
CA LEU A 119 0.62 -16.24 -0.04
C LEU A 119 -0.20 -17.28 0.72
N ASP A 120 -0.03 -18.56 0.38
CA ASP A 120 -0.71 -19.67 1.04
C ASP A 120 -0.06 -20.03 2.39
N ALA A 121 1.15 -19.54 2.67
CA ALA A 121 1.89 -19.93 3.87
C ALA A 121 1.39 -19.27 5.16
N GLN A 122 1.16 -17.96 5.14
CA GLN A 122 0.79 -17.19 6.34
C GLN A 122 0.12 -15.85 6.00
N GLN A 123 -0.60 -15.29 6.98
CA GLN A 123 -1.27 -14.00 6.83
C GLN A 123 -0.30 -12.80 6.89
N LEU A 124 0.67 -12.83 7.81
CA LEU A 124 1.71 -11.81 7.91
C LEU A 124 2.80 -12.09 6.87
N VAL A 125 2.91 -11.24 5.85
CA VAL A 125 3.79 -11.48 4.69
C VAL A 125 5.03 -10.59 4.69
N TYR A 126 5.03 -9.52 5.49
CA TYR A 126 6.20 -8.66 5.68
C TYR A 126 6.19 -8.06 7.09
N GLU A 127 7.35 -8.06 7.74
CA GLU A 127 7.56 -7.39 9.02
C GLU A 127 8.96 -6.78 9.06
N ALA A 128 9.02 -5.50 9.46
CA ALA A 128 10.24 -4.76 9.75
C ALA A 128 9.93 -3.76 10.88
N PRO A 129 10.95 -3.14 11.51
CA PRO A 129 10.72 -2.13 12.54
C PRO A 129 9.76 -1.03 12.07
N GLY A 130 8.58 -0.95 12.69
CA GLY A 130 7.55 0.03 12.37
C GLY A 130 6.73 -0.23 11.10
N VAL A 131 6.93 -1.35 10.38
CA VAL A 131 6.13 -1.70 9.19
C VAL A 131 5.64 -3.14 9.26
N ARG A 132 4.35 -3.35 8.99
CA ARG A 132 3.73 -4.67 8.84
C ARG A 132 2.90 -4.72 7.56
N ILE A 133 2.96 -5.84 6.84
CA ILE A 133 2.05 -6.12 5.71
C ILE A 133 1.36 -7.46 5.95
N GLU A 134 0.03 -7.44 5.93
CA GLU A 134 -0.82 -8.63 6.07
C GLU A 134 -1.66 -8.85 4.81
N ARG A 135 -1.85 -10.12 4.42
CA ARG A 135 -2.66 -10.51 3.26
C ARG A 135 -4.05 -10.98 3.66
N HIS A 136 -5.07 -10.60 2.91
CA HIS A 136 -6.46 -11.03 3.12
C HIS A 136 -7.02 -11.62 1.83
N ALA A 137 -7.65 -12.80 1.91
CA ALA A 137 -8.20 -13.46 0.73
C ALA A 137 -9.43 -12.71 0.18
N LEU A 138 -9.57 -12.69 -1.14
CA LEU A 138 -10.65 -12.06 -1.89
C LEU A 138 -11.32 -13.07 -2.82
N LEU A 139 -12.46 -12.68 -3.40
CA LEU A 139 -13.19 -13.51 -4.36
C LEU A 139 -13.00 -12.96 -5.77
N HIS A 140 -12.27 -13.70 -6.62
CA HIS A 140 -12.11 -13.38 -8.03
C HIS A 140 -12.06 -14.67 -8.87
N ARG A 141 -11.94 -14.57 -10.20
CA ARG A 141 -11.91 -15.75 -11.11
C ARG A 141 -10.75 -16.71 -10.81
N VAL A 142 -9.71 -16.17 -10.21
CA VAL A 142 -8.54 -16.86 -9.66
C VAL A 142 -8.36 -16.39 -8.22
N PRO A 143 -7.64 -17.13 -7.35
CA PRO A 143 -7.33 -16.65 -6.01
C PRO A 143 -6.73 -15.24 -6.05
N SER A 144 -7.31 -14.33 -5.27
CA SER A 144 -6.93 -12.92 -5.19
C SER A 144 -6.79 -12.49 -3.74
N HIS A 145 -6.02 -11.43 -3.52
CA HIS A 145 -5.64 -10.98 -2.18
C HIS A 145 -5.67 -9.46 -2.08
N ALA A 146 -5.98 -8.97 -0.88
CA ALA A 146 -5.71 -7.59 -0.45
C ALA A 146 -4.47 -7.57 0.46
N TYR A 147 -3.83 -6.40 0.54
CA TYR A 147 -2.71 -6.15 1.46
C TYR A 147 -3.02 -5.00 2.39
N ARG A 148 -3.00 -5.26 3.70
CA ARG A 148 -3.01 -4.23 4.74
C ARG A 148 -1.58 -3.81 5.02
N VAL A 149 -1.23 -2.56 4.71
CA VAL A 149 0.05 -1.95 5.07
C VAL A 149 -0.17 -1.08 6.31
N GLN A 150 0.49 -1.44 7.41
CA GLN A 150 0.47 -0.68 8.66
C GLN A 150 1.87 -0.12 8.95
N VAL A 151 1.92 1.17 9.27
CA VAL A 151 3.12 1.89 9.65
C VAL A 151 2.93 2.50 11.03
N GLU A 152 3.86 2.22 11.92
CA GLU A 152 3.90 2.79 13.27
C GLU A 152 5.15 3.65 13.42
N THR A 153 4.96 4.87 13.90
CA THR A 153 6.06 5.74 14.32
C THR A 153 6.01 5.93 15.83
N ARG A 154 7.17 5.85 16.48
CA ARG A 154 7.30 6.04 17.93
C ARG A 154 8.01 7.36 18.19
N ARG A 155 7.39 8.24 18.97
CA ARG A 155 7.99 9.50 19.44
C ARG A 155 8.05 9.48 20.95
N VAL A 156 9.26 9.60 21.50
CA VAL A 156 9.47 9.75 22.93
C VAL A 156 9.48 11.24 23.27
N ARG A 157 8.51 11.69 24.07
CA ARG A 157 8.44 13.05 24.59
C ARG A 157 8.95 13.06 26.03
N LEU A 158 9.75 14.07 26.37
CA LEU A 158 10.18 14.29 27.74
C LEU A 158 9.06 15.01 28.52
N LYS A 159 8.81 14.55 29.75
CA LYS A 159 8.02 15.27 30.75
C LYS A 159 8.85 16.43 31.31
N ALA A 160 9.02 17.47 30.50
CA ALA A 160 9.93 18.58 30.79
C ALA A 160 9.67 19.24 32.15
N ASP A 161 8.41 19.33 32.57
CA ASP A 161 8.05 19.91 33.87
C ASP A 161 8.47 19.02 35.05
N ALA A 162 8.36 17.69 34.92
CA ALA A 162 8.86 16.76 35.92
C ALA A 162 10.40 16.82 36.04
N LEU A 163 11.11 16.92 34.91
CA LEU A 163 12.56 17.09 34.88
C LEU A 163 13.02 18.40 35.51
N ARG A 164 12.28 19.49 35.26
CA ARG A 164 12.52 20.78 35.90
C ARG A 164 12.24 20.73 37.40
N ALA A 165 11.20 20.01 37.84
CA ALA A 165 10.85 19.86 39.25
C ALA A 165 11.93 19.14 40.06
N VAL A 166 12.64 18.17 39.47
CA VAL A 166 13.81 17.51 40.10
C VAL A 166 15.11 18.30 39.96
N GLY A 167 15.07 19.46 39.30
CA GLY A 167 16.21 20.36 39.15
C GLY A 167 17.21 19.93 38.07
N LEU A 168 16.88 18.97 37.20
CA LEU A 168 17.79 18.53 36.13
C LEU A 168 17.82 19.58 35.00
N PRO A 169 18.94 20.27 34.75
CA PRO A 169 19.01 21.28 33.70
C PRO A 169 18.88 20.65 32.31
N PRO A 170 18.24 21.33 31.33
CA PRO A 170 18.22 20.89 29.94
C PRO A 170 19.63 20.66 29.40
N GLY A 171 19.88 19.50 28.78
CA GLY A 171 21.21 19.15 28.33
C GLY A 171 21.35 17.69 27.89
N PRO A 172 22.59 17.16 27.86
CA PRO A 172 22.86 15.77 27.47
C PRO A 172 22.06 14.73 28.27
N ALA A 173 21.87 14.96 29.57
CA ALA A 173 21.07 14.10 30.45
C ALA A 173 19.60 13.97 29.99
N TRP A 174 19.00 15.06 29.49
CA TRP A 174 17.64 15.01 28.93
C TRP A 174 17.58 14.15 27.67
N ARG A 175 18.61 14.25 26.81
CA ARG A 175 18.69 13.41 25.60
C ARG A 175 18.90 11.94 25.94
N ALA A 176 19.74 11.64 26.93
CA ALA A 176 19.92 10.27 27.43
C ALA A 176 18.59 9.68 27.92
N LEU A 177 17.86 10.41 28.77
CA LEU A 177 16.51 10.00 29.21
C LEU A 177 15.56 9.82 28.02
N GLN A 178 15.59 10.71 27.02
CA GLN A 178 14.75 10.60 25.83
C GLN A 178 15.09 9.38 24.95
N SER A 179 16.35 8.96 24.94
CA SER A 179 16.84 7.77 24.24
C SER A 179 16.58 6.46 24.99
N GLY A 180 15.96 6.51 26.18
CA GLY A 180 15.69 5.32 27.00
C GLY A 180 16.77 5.01 28.03
N GLU A 181 17.77 5.88 28.21
CA GLU A 181 18.88 5.66 29.15
C GLU A 181 18.55 6.26 30.52
N ASP A 182 18.83 5.51 31.58
CA ASP A 182 18.75 6.01 32.96
C ASP A 182 19.95 6.92 33.27
N VAL A 183 19.71 8.00 34.03
CA VAL A 183 20.73 9.02 34.29
C VAL A 183 20.96 9.21 35.78
N SER A 184 22.21 9.10 36.22
CA SER A 184 22.61 9.47 37.58
C SER A 184 22.62 11.00 37.76
N PHE A 185 21.90 11.52 38.74
CA PHE A 185 21.83 12.95 39.05
C PHE A 185 21.64 13.16 40.57
N ASN A 186 22.46 14.03 41.17
CA ASN A 186 22.43 14.35 42.60
C ASN A 186 22.48 13.14 43.57
N GLY A 187 23.11 12.04 43.16
CA GLY A 187 23.20 10.81 43.96
C GLY A 187 22.05 9.83 43.75
N ASP A 188 21.01 10.22 43.01
CA ASP A 188 19.89 9.37 42.61
C ASP A 188 20.05 8.90 41.15
N VAL A 189 19.33 7.83 40.79
CA VAL A 189 19.20 7.37 39.40
C VAL A 189 17.81 7.77 38.90
N LEU A 190 17.77 8.70 37.95
CA LEU A 190 16.56 9.09 37.24
C LEU A 190 16.27 8.06 36.15
N ARG A 191 15.15 7.36 36.25
CA ARG A 191 14.77 6.36 35.25
C ARG A 191 14.10 7.02 34.05
N SER A 192 14.51 6.66 32.84
CA SER A 192 13.93 7.22 31.61
C SER A 192 12.40 7.09 31.58
N ALA A 193 11.86 5.94 32.00
CA ALA A 193 10.43 5.65 32.00
C ALA A 193 9.59 6.61 32.88
N ASP A 194 10.19 7.16 33.95
CA ASP A 194 9.49 8.08 34.85
C ASP A 194 9.35 9.48 34.20
N PHE A 195 10.32 9.86 33.36
CA PHE A 195 10.44 11.19 32.76
C PHE A 195 10.11 11.25 31.27
N THR A 196 9.66 10.16 30.68
CA THR A 196 9.26 10.11 29.28
C THR A 196 7.81 9.66 29.12
N GLU A 197 7.23 10.01 28.00
CA GLU A 197 5.97 9.49 27.49
C GLU A 197 6.19 9.07 26.04
N THR A 198 5.82 7.84 25.71
CA THR A 198 5.91 7.32 24.35
C THR A 198 4.57 7.49 23.66
N GLN A 199 4.56 8.29 22.60
CA GLN A 199 3.43 8.38 21.68
C GLN A 199 3.69 7.44 20.50
N VAL A 200 2.71 6.59 20.19
CA VAL A 200 2.72 5.72 19.00
C VAL A 200 1.65 6.25 18.05
N ASP A 201 2.09 6.67 16.87
CA ASP A 201 1.21 7.11 15.80
C ASP A 201 1.13 5.99 14.75
N THR A 202 -0.09 5.56 14.42
CA THR A 202 -0.34 4.46 13.46
C THR A 202 -1.07 4.98 12.23
N ALA A 203 -0.52 4.69 11.06
CA ALA A 203 -1.22 4.82 9.78
C ALA A 203 -1.41 3.42 9.18
N SER A 204 -2.59 3.15 8.62
CA SER A 204 -2.98 1.86 8.06
C SER A 204 -3.83 2.04 6.80
N VAL A 205 -3.36 1.42 5.72
CA VAL A 205 -4.03 1.38 4.41
C VAL A 205 -4.34 -0.08 4.09
N LEU A 206 -5.53 -0.33 3.54
CA LEU A 206 -5.88 -1.62 2.94
C LEU A 206 -5.97 -1.46 1.43
N VAL A 207 -5.17 -2.21 0.67
CA VAL A 207 -5.17 -2.21 -0.80
C VAL A 207 -5.76 -3.52 -1.29
N GLY A 208 -6.96 -3.47 -1.85
CA GLY A 208 -7.62 -4.61 -2.47
C GLY A 208 -7.09 -4.89 -3.87
N GLY A 209 -6.86 -6.17 -4.17
CA GLY A 209 -6.82 -6.65 -5.54
C GLY A 209 -8.23 -6.79 -6.14
N ASP A 210 -8.29 -7.43 -7.31
CA ASP A 210 -9.55 -7.70 -7.99
C ASP A 210 -10.47 -8.57 -7.14
N ASN A 211 -11.74 -8.19 -7.07
CA ASN A 211 -12.69 -8.71 -6.10
C ASN A 211 -14.14 -8.50 -6.54
N ALA A 212 -14.95 -9.55 -6.44
CA ALA A 212 -16.39 -9.53 -6.65
C ALA A 212 -17.18 -9.25 -5.35
N GLU A 213 -16.59 -9.46 -4.18
CA GLU A 213 -17.27 -9.40 -2.89
C GLU A 213 -16.50 -8.52 -1.89
N PRO A 214 -16.71 -7.18 -1.92
CA PRO A 214 -16.07 -6.26 -0.97
C PRO A 214 -16.26 -6.64 0.50
N ALA A 215 -17.37 -7.32 0.84
CA ALA A 215 -17.70 -7.74 2.19
C ALA A 215 -16.64 -8.66 2.85
N LEU A 216 -15.83 -9.37 2.07
CA LEU A 216 -14.72 -10.19 2.59
C LEU A 216 -13.65 -9.36 3.34
N LEU A 217 -13.61 -8.05 3.10
CA LEU A 217 -12.68 -7.14 3.76
C LEU A 217 -13.18 -6.60 5.10
N ARG A 218 -14.39 -6.97 5.56
CA ARG A 218 -15.01 -6.40 6.78
C ARG A 218 -14.08 -6.42 8.00
N ASP A 219 -13.45 -7.56 8.28
CA ASP A 219 -12.55 -7.71 9.43
C ASP A 219 -11.21 -7.00 9.18
N ALA A 220 -10.72 -7.03 7.93
CA ALA A 220 -9.48 -6.37 7.54
C ALA A 220 -9.57 -4.83 7.65
N CYS A 221 -10.76 -4.25 7.53
CA CYS A 221 -11.00 -2.81 7.66
C CYS A 221 -10.90 -2.28 9.10
N GLN A 222 -10.84 -3.15 10.12
CA GLN A 222 -10.77 -2.70 11.52
C GLN A 222 -9.48 -1.90 11.79
N GLY A 223 -9.64 -0.61 12.12
CA GLY A 223 -8.53 0.31 12.39
C GLY A 223 -7.78 0.76 11.12
N VAL A 224 -8.33 0.54 9.93
CA VAL A 224 -7.81 1.08 8.66
C VAL A 224 -8.37 2.47 8.43
N GLN A 225 -7.53 3.42 8.03
CA GLN A 225 -7.97 4.80 7.73
C GLN A 225 -8.25 5.03 6.24
N LEU A 226 -7.72 4.18 5.36
CA LEU A 226 -7.88 4.32 3.91
C LEU A 226 -8.01 2.94 3.23
N LEU A 227 -9.08 2.77 2.46
CA LEU A 227 -9.27 1.63 1.56
C LEU A 227 -8.98 2.05 0.11
N VAL A 228 -8.07 1.35 -0.55
CA VAL A 228 -7.89 1.38 -2.01
C VAL A 228 -8.54 0.12 -2.57
N HIS A 229 -9.49 0.25 -3.50
CA HIS A 229 -10.19 -0.92 -4.03
C HIS A 229 -10.60 -0.73 -5.49
N GLU A 230 -10.71 -1.83 -6.23
CA GLU A 230 -11.24 -1.79 -7.59
C GLU A 230 -12.69 -1.31 -7.63
N ALA A 231 -13.02 -0.54 -8.67
CA ALA A 231 -14.38 -0.20 -9.05
C ALA A 231 -14.46 -0.27 -10.58
N THR A 232 -14.32 -1.49 -11.09
CA THR A 232 -14.16 -1.74 -12.53
C THR A 232 -15.34 -1.20 -13.34
N PHE A 233 -16.53 -1.18 -12.75
CA PHE A 233 -17.78 -0.81 -13.42
C PHE A 233 -18.65 0.15 -12.59
N THR A 234 -19.56 0.86 -13.26
CA THR A 234 -20.82 1.29 -12.61
C THR A 234 -21.73 0.07 -12.41
N GLN A 235 -22.73 0.14 -11.51
CA GLN A 235 -23.65 -0.98 -11.32
C GLN A 235 -24.39 -1.34 -12.61
N ASP A 236 -24.92 -0.35 -13.32
CA ASP A 236 -25.60 -0.53 -14.61
C ASP A 236 -24.72 -1.25 -15.65
N ALA A 237 -23.40 -0.99 -15.64
CA ALA A 237 -22.47 -1.63 -16.55
C ALA A 237 -22.17 -3.06 -16.12
N LEU A 238 -22.00 -3.31 -14.82
CA LEU A 238 -21.81 -4.65 -14.26
C LEU A 238 -23.02 -5.55 -14.56
N ASP A 239 -24.23 -5.04 -14.34
CA ASP A 239 -25.48 -5.79 -14.59
C ASP A 239 -25.61 -6.24 -16.06
N LYS A 240 -25.13 -5.42 -17.01
CA LYS A 240 -25.11 -5.75 -18.44
C LYS A 240 -24.03 -6.76 -18.81
N VAL A 241 -22.86 -6.69 -18.18
CA VAL A 241 -21.75 -7.62 -18.44
C VAL A 241 -21.99 -8.97 -17.77
N GLY A 242 -22.72 -8.98 -16.66
CA GLY A 242 -23.03 -10.17 -15.87
C GLY A 242 -21.92 -10.55 -14.89
N PRO A 243 -22.12 -11.66 -14.14
CA PRO A 243 -21.25 -12.02 -13.01
C PRO A 243 -19.90 -12.63 -13.43
N GLY A 244 -19.73 -13.00 -14.70
CA GLY A 244 -18.57 -13.74 -15.20
C GLY A 244 -17.20 -13.11 -14.93
N PRO A 245 -17.00 -11.77 -15.07
CA PRO A 245 -15.71 -11.14 -14.79
C PRO A 245 -15.30 -11.15 -13.31
N MET A 246 -16.24 -11.32 -12.38
CA MET A 246 -16.00 -11.32 -10.93
C MET A 246 -15.28 -10.05 -10.41
N HIS A 247 -15.81 -8.88 -10.78
CA HIS A 247 -15.34 -7.56 -10.34
C HIS A 247 -16.41 -6.81 -9.52
N SER A 248 -16.00 -5.72 -8.87
CA SER A 248 -16.88 -4.85 -8.09
C SER A 248 -17.38 -3.65 -8.92
N SER A 249 -18.61 -3.22 -8.63
CA SER A 249 -19.11 -1.92 -9.07
C SER A 249 -18.78 -0.81 -8.07
N ALA A 250 -18.81 0.45 -8.52
CA ALA A 250 -18.69 1.60 -7.63
C ALA A 250 -19.79 1.62 -6.56
N ARG A 251 -21.02 1.23 -6.89
CA ARG A 251 -22.11 1.05 -5.92
C ARG A 251 -21.79 0.00 -4.85
N LEU A 252 -21.42 -1.22 -5.24
CA LEU A 252 -21.17 -2.32 -4.29
C LEU A 252 -20.04 -1.95 -3.32
N LEU A 253 -18.98 -1.34 -3.85
CA LEU A 253 -17.88 -0.85 -3.04
C LEU A 253 -18.32 0.26 -2.07
N ALA A 254 -19.11 1.22 -2.54
CA ALA A 254 -19.59 2.33 -1.73
C ALA A 254 -20.52 1.88 -0.59
N GLU A 255 -21.46 0.97 -0.88
CA GLU A 255 -22.35 0.37 0.12
C GLU A 255 -21.53 -0.40 1.19
N PHE A 256 -20.52 -1.16 0.76
CA PHE A 256 -19.61 -1.85 1.68
C PHE A 256 -18.83 -0.85 2.55
N ALA A 257 -18.16 0.13 1.94
CA ALA A 257 -17.36 1.13 2.64
C ALA A 257 -18.19 1.92 3.66
N GLN A 258 -19.45 2.24 3.32
CA GLN A 258 -20.40 2.85 4.22
C GLN A 258 -20.77 1.93 5.40
N SER A 259 -20.94 0.63 5.14
CA SER A 259 -21.31 -0.36 6.17
C SER A 259 -20.21 -0.64 7.21
N VAL A 260 -18.96 -0.26 6.92
CA VAL A 260 -17.81 -0.38 7.83
C VAL A 260 -17.30 0.97 8.29
N GLU A 261 -18.04 2.05 7.99
CA GLU A 261 -17.69 3.43 8.35
C GLU A 261 -16.27 3.82 7.91
N MET A 262 -15.85 3.34 6.73
CA MET A 262 -14.51 3.62 6.21
C MET A 262 -14.29 5.14 6.10
N PRO A 263 -13.20 5.72 6.64
CA PRO A 263 -13.00 7.17 6.59
C PRO A 263 -12.69 7.68 5.18
N ASN A 264 -11.81 6.97 4.46
CA ASN A 264 -11.36 7.35 3.13
C ASN A 264 -11.40 6.15 2.16
N LEU A 265 -11.82 6.41 0.93
CA LEU A 265 -11.94 5.44 -0.15
C LEU A 265 -11.28 5.98 -1.42
N ILE A 266 -10.32 5.24 -1.98
CA ILE A 266 -9.76 5.51 -3.31
C ILE A 266 -10.16 4.37 -4.25
N LEU A 267 -10.89 4.71 -5.31
CA LEU A 267 -11.30 3.79 -6.35
C LEU A 267 -10.23 3.74 -7.44
N THR A 268 -9.98 2.55 -7.97
CA THR A 268 -9.03 2.31 -9.06
C THR A 268 -9.51 1.19 -9.99
N HIS A 269 -8.64 0.73 -10.90
CA HIS A 269 -8.86 -0.42 -11.77
C HIS A 269 -10.10 -0.25 -12.67
N PHE A 270 -10.18 0.89 -13.36
CA PHE A 270 -11.36 1.26 -14.13
C PHE A 270 -11.40 0.55 -15.48
N SER A 271 -12.53 -0.03 -15.86
CA SER A 271 -12.72 -0.54 -17.21
C SER A 271 -12.52 0.57 -18.25
N ALA A 272 -11.81 0.28 -19.34
CA ALA A 272 -11.55 1.22 -20.44
C ALA A 272 -12.81 1.94 -20.95
N ARG A 273 -13.99 1.32 -20.82
CA ARG A 273 -15.29 1.91 -21.18
C ARG A 273 -15.66 3.18 -20.40
N HIS A 274 -15.15 3.31 -19.17
CA HIS A 274 -15.48 4.43 -18.28
C HIS A 274 -14.42 5.52 -18.28
N GLN A 275 -13.28 5.32 -18.96
CA GLN A 275 -12.11 6.21 -18.90
C GLN A 275 -12.25 7.51 -19.72
N ASN A 276 -13.49 7.97 -19.92
CA ASN A 276 -13.80 9.31 -20.41
C ASN A 276 -14.42 10.14 -19.27
N GLU A 277 -14.53 11.45 -19.45
CA GLU A 277 -15.04 12.36 -18.41
C GLU A 277 -16.42 11.94 -17.86
N GLN A 278 -17.34 11.56 -18.75
CA GLN A 278 -18.70 11.14 -18.36
C GLN A 278 -18.70 9.84 -17.55
N GLY A 279 -17.89 8.86 -17.97
CA GLY A 279 -17.77 7.57 -17.29
C GLY A 279 -17.14 7.70 -15.92
N MET A 280 -16.08 8.49 -15.78
CA MET A 280 -15.47 8.77 -14.48
C MET A 280 -16.43 9.56 -13.58
N ALA A 281 -17.15 10.55 -14.11
CA ALA A 281 -18.17 11.28 -13.36
C ALA A 281 -19.31 10.36 -12.88
N ALA A 282 -19.74 9.41 -13.71
CA ALA A 282 -20.76 8.44 -13.34
C ALA A 282 -20.31 7.52 -12.19
N LEU A 283 -19.07 7.03 -12.22
CA LEU A 283 -18.49 6.24 -11.12
C LEU A 283 -18.48 7.04 -9.82
N MET A 284 -18.00 8.29 -9.82
CA MET A 284 -17.98 9.14 -8.62
C MET A 284 -19.40 9.44 -8.11
N ALA A 285 -20.33 9.78 -9.00
CA ALA A 285 -21.71 10.08 -8.62
C ALA A 285 -22.39 8.86 -7.97
N GLU A 286 -22.17 7.66 -8.52
CA GLU A 286 -22.65 6.40 -7.94
C GLU A 286 -22.03 6.14 -6.57
N THR A 287 -20.72 6.35 -6.40
CA THR A 287 -20.07 6.23 -5.09
C THR A 287 -20.68 7.19 -4.06
N GLN A 288 -20.81 8.47 -4.39
CA GLN A 288 -21.33 9.51 -3.49
C GLN A 288 -22.80 9.32 -3.13
N ALA A 289 -23.58 8.62 -3.96
CA ALA A 289 -24.96 8.28 -3.63
C ALA A 289 -25.05 7.33 -2.41
N HIS A 290 -24.07 6.43 -2.26
CA HIS A 290 -24.10 5.33 -1.27
C HIS A 290 -23.07 5.47 -0.14
N TYR A 291 -22.09 6.37 -0.26
CA TYR A 291 -21.01 6.55 0.71
C TYR A 291 -20.86 8.03 1.12
N ARG A 292 -20.66 8.28 2.41
CA ARG A 292 -20.58 9.63 3.01
C ARG A 292 -19.17 10.04 3.44
N GLY A 293 -18.20 9.13 3.42
CA GLY A 293 -16.80 9.45 3.71
C GLY A 293 -16.09 10.11 2.53
N ASN A 294 -14.78 10.27 2.64
CA ASN A 294 -13.98 10.90 1.61
C ASN A 294 -13.72 9.93 0.46
N ALA A 295 -14.21 10.23 -0.74
CA ALA A 295 -14.05 9.40 -1.93
C ALA A 295 -13.16 10.06 -2.99
N PHE A 296 -12.30 9.27 -3.61
CA PHE A 296 -11.40 9.71 -4.69
C PHE A 296 -11.41 8.70 -5.84
N LEU A 297 -11.28 9.20 -7.07
CA LEU A 297 -10.92 8.37 -8.22
C LEU A 297 -9.41 8.53 -8.47
N ALA A 298 -8.68 7.42 -8.47
CA ALA A 298 -7.26 7.42 -8.78
C ALA A 298 -7.02 7.84 -10.23
N ASN A 299 -5.94 8.58 -10.49
CA ASN A 299 -5.33 8.67 -11.81
C ASN A 299 -3.90 8.22 -11.73
N ASP A 300 -3.35 7.83 -12.88
CA ASP A 300 -1.94 7.53 -12.96
C ASP A 300 -1.12 8.75 -12.54
N LEU A 301 -0.09 8.47 -11.73
CA LEU A 301 0.86 9.38 -11.10
C LEU A 301 0.29 10.32 -10.04
N ASP A 302 -1.01 10.25 -9.76
CA ASP A 302 -1.56 10.92 -8.58
C ASP A 302 -0.91 10.35 -7.31
N VAL A 303 -0.62 11.27 -6.40
CA VAL A 303 -0.03 10.97 -5.10
C VAL A 303 -1.05 11.28 -4.01
N TYR A 304 -1.35 10.29 -3.18
CA TYR A 304 -2.19 10.44 -1.99
C TYR A 304 -1.34 10.31 -0.73
N GLU A 305 -1.42 11.27 0.18
CA GLU A 305 -0.71 11.24 1.45
C GLU A 305 -1.70 11.06 2.59
N LEU A 306 -1.58 9.93 3.29
CA LEU A 306 -2.33 9.61 4.50
C LEU A 306 -1.46 9.95 5.72
N ASP A 307 -1.91 10.88 6.55
CA ASP A 307 -1.24 11.20 7.81
C ASP A 307 -1.68 10.29 8.97
N SER A 308 -1.09 10.49 10.15
CA SER A 308 -1.44 9.71 11.34
C SER A 308 -2.78 10.09 11.97
N ALA A 309 -3.38 11.22 11.60
CA ALA A 309 -4.71 11.60 12.02
C ALA A 309 -5.81 10.95 11.15
N GLY A 310 -5.42 10.31 10.04
CA GLY A 310 -6.35 9.69 9.10
C GLY A 310 -6.79 10.63 7.97
N GLU A 311 -6.18 11.80 7.86
CA GLU A 311 -6.49 12.76 6.79
C GLU A 311 -5.75 12.37 5.51
N VAL A 312 -6.44 12.51 4.37
CA VAL A 312 -5.89 12.21 3.04
C VAL A 312 -5.80 13.49 2.23
N THR A 313 -4.59 13.81 1.78
CA THR A 313 -4.35 14.87 0.79
C THR A 313 -3.94 14.28 -0.55
N VAL A 314 -4.23 14.98 -1.65
CA VAL A 314 -3.91 14.53 -3.01
C VAL A 314 -3.11 15.58 -3.76
N THR A 315 -2.01 15.15 -4.37
CA THR A 315 -1.26 15.91 -5.37
C THR A 315 -1.51 15.27 -6.73
N ARG A 316 -2.11 16.02 -7.65
CA ARG A 316 -2.40 15.56 -9.01
C ARG A 316 -1.17 15.72 -9.90
N ALA A 317 -0.96 14.77 -10.81
CA ALA A 317 0.13 14.79 -11.79
C ALA A 317 -0.06 15.83 -12.90
#